data_AF-A0A832PZ43-F1
#
_entry.id   AF-A0A832PZ43-F1
#
_cell.length_a   1.000
_cell.length_b   1.000
_cell.length_c   1.000
_cell.angle_alpha   90.00
_cell.angle_beta   90.00
_cell.angle_gamma   90.00
#
_symmetry.space_group_name_H-M   'P 1'
#
loop_
_entity.id
_entity.type
_entity.pdbx_description
1 polymer ?
#
loop_
_entity_poly.entity_id
_entity_poly.type
_entity_poly.pdbx_seq_one_letter_code
_entity_poly.pdbx_strand_id
1 'polypeptide(L)'
;MVKSRYFITLSYNGKNYVGWQIQPNGISVQQMLQEALSTILRSNVEVVGAGRTDAGVHALKMFAHFDWEGDEFNIQDLIHKLNNYLPKDIHIHNI
;
A
#
# COMPACT_ATOMS: atom_id res chain seq x y z
N MET A 1 18.81 12.67 -8.04
CA MET A 1 18.67 11.22 -7.82
C MET A 1 17.67 10.70 -8.84
N VAL A 2 17.75 9.43 -9.24
CA VAL A 2 16.84 8.85 -10.26
C VAL A 2 15.57 8.39 -9.57
N LYS A 3 14.43 8.92 -10.01
CA LYS A 3 13.11 8.48 -9.58
C LYS A 3 12.83 7.07 -10.11
N SER A 4 12.66 6.12 -9.19
CA SER A 4 12.35 4.72 -9.52
C SER A 4 10.89 4.41 -9.17
N ARG A 5 10.23 3.60 -10.00
CA ARG A 5 8.85 3.14 -9.79
C ARG A 5 8.84 1.69 -9.35
N TYR A 6 8.16 1.41 -8.24
CA TYR A 6 8.06 0.09 -7.63
C TYR A 6 6.64 -0.46 -7.77
N PHE A 7 6.51 -1.76 -8.04
CA PHE A 7 5.23 -2.41 -8.34
C PHE A 7 4.79 -3.30 -7.18
N ILE A 8 3.74 -2.90 -6.49
CA ILE A 8 3.21 -3.64 -5.35
C ILE A 8 2.14 -4.63 -5.81
N THR A 9 2.26 -5.87 -5.37
CA THR A 9 1.16 -6.85 -5.39
C THR A 9 0.67 -7.06 -3.97
N LEU A 10 -0.62 -6.86 -3.73
CA LEU A 10 -1.22 -7.01 -2.41
C LEU A 10 -2.59 -7.69 -2.46
N SER A 11 -3.00 -8.22 -1.31
CA SER A 11 -4.36 -8.72 -1.08
C SER A 11 -4.95 -8.04 0.14
N TYR A 12 -6.28 -7.90 0.18
CA TYR A 12 -6.95 -7.38 1.35
C TYR A 12 -8.37 -7.89 1.55
N ASN A 13 -8.78 -7.94 2.82
CA ASN A 13 -10.16 -8.10 3.24
C ASN A 13 -10.78 -6.71 3.46
N GLY A 14 -11.57 -6.26 2.48
CA GLY A 14 -12.22 -4.94 2.49
C GLY A 14 -13.25 -4.67 3.61
N LYS A 15 -13.60 -5.64 4.47
CA LYS A 15 -14.71 -5.50 5.44
C LYS A 15 -14.64 -4.25 6.32
N ASN A 16 -13.43 -3.84 6.71
CA ASN A 16 -13.20 -2.71 7.63
C ASN A 16 -12.90 -1.39 6.90
N TYR A 17 -13.01 -1.37 5.56
CA TYR A 17 -12.54 -0.26 4.74
C TYR A 17 -13.66 0.34 3.90
N VAL A 18 -13.60 1.64 3.69
CA VAL A 18 -14.52 2.39 2.81
C VAL A 18 -14.17 2.24 1.31
N GLY A 19 -13.45 1.16 0.98
CA GLY A 19 -12.99 0.82 -0.35
C GLY A 19 -11.49 1.02 -0.51
N TRP A 20 -11.05 0.98 -1.77
CA TRP A 20 -9.64 1.21 -2.12
C TRP A 20 -9.22 2.66 -1.88
N GLN A 21 -9.97 3.62 -2.44
CA GLN A 21 -9.53 5.01 -2.59
C GLN A 21 -9.68 5.81 -1.30
N ILE A 22 -8.71 6.71 -1.04
CA ILE A 22 -8.79 7.70 0.06
C ILE A 22 -10.01 8.61 -0.15
N GLN A 23 -10.82 8.74 0.89
CA GLN A 23 -12.01 9.58 0.90
C GLN A 23 -12.37 9.99 2.34
N PRO A 24 -13.11 11.10 2.56
CA PRO A 24 -13.33 11.66 3.90
C PRO A 24 -14.18 10.82 4.85
N ASN A 25 -14.87 9.80 4.36
CA ASN A 25 -15.90 9.07 5.12
C ASN A 25 -15.39 7.83 5.87
N GLY A 26 -14.08 7.58 5.87
CA GLY A 26 -13.47 6.52 6.66
C GLY A 26 -12.12 6.06 6.13
N ILE A 27 -11.56 5.04 6.76
CA ILE A 27 -10.25 4.50 6.43
C ILE A 27 -10.34 3.65 5.16
N SER A 28 -9.47 3.91 4.20
CA SER A 28 -9.36 3.16 2.94
C SER A 28 -8.10 2.28 2.92
N VAL A 29 -8.05 1.30 2.01
CA VAL A 29 -6.86 0.46 1.83
C VAL A 29 -5.68 1.28 1.31
N GLN A 30 -5.91 2.22 0.38
CA GLN A 30 -4.87 3.12 -0.14
C GLN A 30 -4.28 3.98 0.98
N GLN A 31 -5.11 4.49 1.90
CA GLN A 31 -4.64 5.26 3.06
C GLN A 31 -3.67 4.43 3.91
N MET A 32 -4.08 3.21 4.32
CA MET A 32 -3.23 2.35 5.15
C MET A 32 -1.89 2.04 4.49
N LEU A 33 -1.91 1.76 3.18
CA LEU A 33 -0.70 1.47 2.43
C LEU A 33 0.23 2.68 2.32
N GLN A 34 -0.33 3.88 2.05
CA GLN A 34 0.44 5.12 1.99
C GLN A 34 1.04 5.49 3.35
N GLU A 35 0.28 5.38 4.44
CA GLU A 35 0.76 5.65 5.79
C GLU A 35 1.88 4.69 6.20
N ALA A 36 1.72 3.40 5.88
CA ALA A 36 2.74 2.39 6.17
C ALA A 36 4.04 2.65 5.39
N LEU A 37 3.95 2.88 4.07
CA LEU A 37 5.10 3.23 3.23
C LEU A 37 5.77 4.51 3.74
N SER A 38 4.99 5.55 4.02
CA SER A 38 5.52 6.84 4.44
C SER A 38 6.22 6.77 5.79
N THR A 39 5.69 5.96 6.71
CA THR A 39 6.28 5.73 8.03
C THR A 39 7.59 4.97 7.93
N ILE A 40 7.63 3.89 7.14
CA ILE A 40 8.81 3.03 7.02
C ILE A 40 9.93 3.73 6.23
N LEU A 41 9.57 4.44 5.16
CA LEU A 41 10.52 5.15 4.29
C LEU A 41 10.81 6.58 4.77
N ARG A 42 10.15 7.05 5.83
CA ARG A 42 10.36 8.36 6.47
C ARG A 42 10.22 9.54 5.50
N SER A 43 9.31 9.43 4.56
CA SER A 43 9.02 10.45 3.55
C SER A 43 7.57 10.28 3.09
N ASN A 44 6.97 11.32 2.52
CA ASN A 44 5.60 11.21 2.01
C ASN A 44 5.57 10.33 0.75
N VAL A 45 4.86 9.21 0.79
CA VAL A 45 4.73 8.26 -0.32
C VAL A 45 3.27 8.19 -0.76
N GLU A 46 3.04 8.56 -2.01
CA GLU A 46 1.75 8.39 -2.67
C GLU A 46 1.69 7.06 -3.43
N VAL A 47 0.51 6.45 -3.45
CA VAL A 47 0.29 5.15 -4.09
C VAL A 47 -0.83 5.27 -5.11
N VAL A 48 -0.61 4.71 -6.30
CA VAL A 48 -1.62 4.62 -7.35
C VAL A 48 -1.99 3.16 -7.55
N GLY A 49 -3.27 2.83 -7.34
CA GLY A 49 -3.81 1.49 -7.57
C GLY A 49 -4.14 1.23 -9.05
N ALA A 50 -4.15 -0.05 -9.45
CA ALA A 50 -4.57 -0.47 -10.79
C ALA A 50 -6.08 -0.35 -11.02
N GLY A 51 -6.87 -0.21 -9.95
CA GLY A 51 -8.31 -0.02 -10.00
C GLY A 51 -8.86 0.43 -8.65
N ARG A 52 -10.18 0.60 -8.59
CA ARG A 52 -10.91 0.92 -7.35
C ARG A 52 -11.77 -0.28 -6.97
N THR A 53 -11.96 -0.45 -5.67
CA THR A 53 -13.00 -1.32 -5.11
C THR A 53 -13.88 -0.49 -4.18
N ASP A 54 -15.16 -0.82 -4.15
CA ASP A 54 -16.12 -0.19 -3.25
C ASP A 54 -15.93 -0.65 -1.80
N ALA A 55 -16.62 0.02 -0.87
CA ALA A 55 -16.60 -0.33 0.55
C ALA A 55 -16.99 -1.80 0.78
N GLY A 56 -16.24 -2.49 1.64
CA GLY A 56 -16.47 -3.91 1.95
C GLY A 56 -15.92 -4.91 0.92
N VAL A 57 -15.61 -4.49 -0.31
CA VAL A 57 -15.15 -5.40 -1.37
C VAL A 57 -13.72 -5.88 -1.10
N HIS A 58 -13.49 -7.18 -1.24
CA HIS A 58 -12.18 -7.82 -1.05
C HIS A 58 -11.38 -7.86 -2.35
N ALA A 59 -10.05 -7.99 -2.24
CA ALA A 59 -9.19 -8.27 -3.38
C ALA A 59 -8.20 -9.38 -3.04
N LEU A 60 -8.23 -10.47 -3.81
CA LEU A 60 -7.21 -11.53 -3.73
C LEU A 60 -5.88 -11.06 -4.34
N LYS A 61 -5.95 -10.20 -5.36
CA LYS A 61 -4.78 -9.65 -6.05
C LYS A 61 -5.10 -8.25 -6.58
N MET A 62 -4.71 -7.24 -5.81
CA MET A 62 -4.65 -5.85 -6.25
C MET A 62 -3.21 -5.53 -6.65
N PHE A 63 -3.06 -4.73 -7.70
CA PHE A 63 -1.78 -4.16 -8.09
C PHE A 63 -1.78 -2.66 -7.80
N ALA A 64 -0.64 -2.13 -7.40
CA ALA A 64 -0.43 -0.71 -7.18
C ALA A 64 1.03 -0.35 -7.50
N HIS A 65 1.33 0.94 -7.57
CA HIS A 65 2.71 1.40 -7.64
C HIS A 65 2.92 2.65 -6.78
N PHE A 66 4.17 2.88 -6.42
CA PHE A 66 4.65 4.13 -5.84
C PHE A 66 5.98 4.51 -6.49
N ASP A 67 6.30 5.79 -6.43
CA ASP A 67 7.59 6.30 -6.87
C ASP A 67 8.48 6.61 -5.67
N TRP A 68 9.78 6.39 -5.81
CA TRP A 68 10.77 6.65 -4.77
C TRP A 68 12.02 7.31 -5.33
N GLU A 69 12.50 8.33 -4.62
CA GLU A 69 13.68 9.13 -4.97
C GLU A 69 14.76 9.14 -3.88
N GLY A 70 14.52 8.45 -2.75
CA GLY A 70 15.47 8.38 -1.64
C GLY A 70 16.47 7.23 -1.77
N ASP A 71 17.11 6.89 -0.65
CA ASP A 71 18.14 5.85 -0.61
C ASP A 71 17.59 4.47 -0.99
N GLU A 72 18.48 3.63 -1.54
CA GLU A 72 18.15 2.24 -1.83
C GLU A 72 17.76 1.48 -0.57
N PHE A 73 16.80 0.57 -0.70
CA PHE A 73 16.34 -0.30 0.38
C PHE A 73 16.31 -1.75 -0.09
N ASN A 74 16.44 -2.67 0.87
CA ASN A 74 16.22 -4.09 0.60
C ASN A 74 14.71 -4.36 0.47
N ILE A 75 14.29 -4.93 -0.67
CA ILE A 75 12.88 -5.20 -0.98
C ILE A 75 12.26 -6.19 0.02
N GLN A 76 12.98 -7.26 0.39
CA GLN A 76 12.46 -8.27 1.32
C GLN A 76 12.27 -7.69 2.72
N ASP A 77 13.20 -6.86 3.18
CA ASP A 77 13.06 -6.15 4.45
C ASP A 77 11.89 -5.17 4.43
N LEU A 78 11.67 -4.47 3.31
CA LEU A 78 10.54 -3.55 3.16
C LEU A 78 9.21 -4.30 3.22
N ILE A 79 9.07 -5.41 2.49
CA ILE A 79 7.88 -6.27 2.54
C ILE A 79 7.63 -6.78 3.96
N HIS A 80 8.67 -7.25 4.66
CA HIS A 80 8.56 -7.72 6.04
C HIS A 80 8.09 -6.62 6.98
N LYS A 81 8.69 -5.42 6.90
CA LYS A 81 8.29 -4.26 7.71
C LYS A 81 6.86 -3.83 7.42
N LEU A 82 6.46 -3.77 6.15
CA LEU A 82 5.10 -3.42 5.75
C LEU A 82 4.08 -4.42 6.30
N ASN A 83 4.32 -5.73 6.17
CA ASN A 83 3.42 -6.75 6.69
C ASN A 83 3.34 -6.80 8.22
N ASN A 84 4.37 -6.33 8.94
CA ASN A 84 4.32 -6.17 10.39
C ASN A 84 3.62 -4.87 10.82
N TYR A 85 3.67 -3.82 10.00
CA TYR A 85 3.06 -2.53 10.30
C TYR A 85 1.58 -2.50 9.92
N LEU A 86 1.22 -3.08 8.78
CA LEU A 86 -0.13 -3.10 8.26
C LEU A 86 -1.05 -3.97 9.13
N PRO A 87 -2.34 -3.63 9.22
CA PRO A 87 -3.32 -4.50 9.86
C PRO A 87 -3.44 -5.84 9.10
N LYS A 88 -3.82 -6.91 9.81
CA LYS A 88 -3.79 -8.30 9.31
C LYS A 88 -4.72 -8.56 8.11
N ASP A 89 -5.64 -7.66 7.82
CA ASP A 89 -6.54 -7.68 6.67
C ASP A 89 -5.91 -7.07 5.41
N ILE A 90 -4.66 -6.60 5.43
CA ILE A 90 -3.86 -6.21 4.25
C ILE A 90 -2.54 -6.98 4.28
N HIS A 91 -2.18 -7.57 3.13
CA HIS A 91 -0.92 -8.31 2.99
C HIS A 91 -0.21 -7.96 1.69
N ILE A 92 1.09 -7.66 1.78
CA ILE A 92 1.99 -7.40 0.66
C ILE A 92 2.67 -8.69 0.25
N HIS A 93 2.50 -9.05 -1.03
CA HIS A 93 3.11 -10.25 -1.63
C HIS A 93 4.43 -9.94 -2.32
N ASN A 94 4.54 -8.78 -2.98
CA ASN A 94 5.74 -8.37 -3.72
C ASN A 94 5.80 -6.85 -3.92
N ILE A 95 7.01 -6.31 -4.14
CA ILE A 95 7.31 -4.90 -4.47
C ILE A 95 8.35 -4.83 -5.58
#